data_AF-A0A246BQV9-F1
#
_entry.id   AF-A0A246BQV9-F1
#
_cell.length_a   1.000
_cell.length_b   1.000
_cell.length_c   1.000
_cell.angle_alpha   90.00
_cell.angle_beta   90.00
_cell.angle_gamma   90.00
#
_symmetry.space_group_name_H-M   'P 1'
#
loop_
_entity.id
_entity.type
_entity.pdbx_description
1 polymer ?
#
loop_
_entity_poly.entity_id
_entity_poly.type
_entity_poly.pdbx_seq_one_letter_code
_entity_poly.pdbx_strand_id
1 'polypeptide(L)'
;MTTPTRRSFLKIAGAGAGAMTLGGLSLPALAATSVANKSAKQDLDILNYALTLEYLEAEFYNAFTGSGAYASRLTDTRVRSYARNLASHENDHVTALQGTIRALGGMPVTKPNIDFSPLLTNSDGSAKTVNDELFLALANTFEPIGVRAYLGQADRILNGDVLTAAASILAVEANHASGIQELRTQLGFNKKSTRQTSRAPQSDAKPTSTNVADFDGDFSPTPTDFWTPLSMEDVLAMVKPLIKS
;
A
#
# COMPACT_ATOMS: atom_id res chain seq x y z
N MET A 1 -22.69 -8.90 22.57
CA MET A 1 -21.89 -7.89 21.83
C MET A 1 -22.66 -7.53 20.58
N THR A 2 -23.23 -6.33 20.52
CA THR A 2 -23.98 -5.86 19.34
C THR A 2 -23.02 -5.15 18.39
N THR A 3 -22.92 -5.64 17.15
CA THR A 3 -22.10 -5.03 16.10
C THR A 3 -22.59 -3.60 15.86
N PRO A 4 -21.73 -2.56 15.90
CA PRO A 4 -22.15 -1.20 15.61
C PRO A 4 -22.70 -1.13 14.18
N THR A 5 -23.90 -0.60 14.01
CA THR A 5 -24.47 -0.39 12.67
C THR A 5 -23.78 0.78 11.97
N ARG A 6 -23.74 0.79 10.62
CA ARG A 6 -23.21 1.92 9.82
C ARG A 6 -23.81 3.29 10.22
N ARG A 7 -25.06 3.28 10.74
CA ARG A 7 -25.76 4.47 11.24
C ARG A 7 -25.23 4.96 12.59
N SER A 8 -24.68 4.08 13.43
CA SER A 8 -24.02 4.44 14.69
C SER A 8 -22.64 5.06 14.45
N PHE A 9 -21.91 4.59 13.43
CA PHE A 9 -20.61 5.14 13.03
C PHE A 9 -20.72 6.61 12.56
N LEU A 10 -21.71 6.92 11.72
CA LEU A 10 -21.94 8.29 11.23
C LEU A 10 -22.41 9.27 12.32
N LYS A 11 -23.10 8.79 13.37
CA LYS A 11 -23.48 9.63 14.51
C LYS A 11 -22.29 10.00 15.40
N ILE A 12 -21.29 9.11 15.51
CA ILE A 12 -20.07 9.36 16.26
C ILE A 12 -19.13 10.27 15.45
N ALA A 13 -19.02 10.04 14.14
CA ALA A 13 -18.27 10.93 13.24
C ALA A 13 -18.85 12.36 13.17
N GLY A 14 -20.19 12.49 13.24
CA GLY A 14 -20.86 13.80 13.33
C GLY A 14 -20.65 14.54 14.66
N ALA A 15 -20.27 13.84 15.74
CA ALA A 15 -19.90 14.45 17.01
C ALA A 15 -18.40 14.80 17.11
N GLY A 16 -17.56 14.28 16.19
CA GLY A 16 -16.12 14.53 16.15
C GLY A 16 -15.69 15.74 15.31
N ALA A 17 -16.58 16.27 14.46
CA ALA A 17 -16.32 17.46 13.64
C ALA A 17 -16.94 18.76 14.19
N GLY A 18 -17.62 18.69 15.34
CA GLY A 18 -18.20 19.85 16.02
C GLY A 18 -17.41 20.20 17.27
N ALA A 19 -16.87 21.42 17.33
CA ALA A 19 -16.17 21.95 18.48
C ALA A 19 -16.90 21.65 19.81
N MET A 20 -16.27 20.85 20.67
CA MET A 20 -16.64 20.81 22.08
C MET A 20 -16.16 22.09 22.76
N THR A 21 -16.97 23.15 22.67
CA THR A 21 -16.86 24.28 23.60
C THR A 21 -17.46 23.86 24.94
N LEU A 22 -16.70 23.14 25.76
CA LEU A 22 -16.99 22.97 27.17
C LEU A 22 -16.27 24.06 27.99
N GLY A 23 -17.03 25.10 28.32
CA GLY A 23 -16.93 25.92 29.53
C GLY A 23 -15.55 26.33 30.06
N GLY A 24 -15.19 27.59 29.83
CA GLY A 24 -14.84 28.52 30.91
C GLY A 24 -13.61 28.25 31.79
N LEU A 25 -12.66 27.40 31.40
CA LEU A 25 -11.40 27.21 32.12
C LEU A 25 -10.20 27.46 31.19
N SER A 26 -9.53 28.60 31.37
CA SER A 26 -8.24 28.90 30.75
C SER A 26 -7.15 28.02 31.37
N LEU A 27 -6.94 26.84 30.78
CA LEU A 27 -5.75 26.00 30.97
C LEU A 27 -4.63 26.49 30.04
N PRO A 28 -3.36 26.51 30.47
CA PRO A 28 -2.29 27.14 29.72
C PRO A 28 -2.08 26.41 28.38
N ALA A 29 -1.86 27.18 27.32
CA ALA A 29 -1.64 26.78 25.93
C ALA A 29 -0.44 25.82 25.68
N LEU A 30 0.16 25.27 26.73
CA LEU A 30 1.30 24.34 26.66
C LEU A 30 0.89 22.88 26.35
N ALA A 31 -0.35 22.47 26.67
CA ALA A 31 -0.84 21.12 26.37
C ALA A 31 -1.36 20.99 24.93
N ALA A 32 -2.07 22.01 24.43
CA ALA A 32 -2.55 22.02 23.04
C ALA A 32 -1.39 22.07 22.03
N THR A 33 -0.34 22.84 22.33
CA THR A 33 0.86 22.92 21.48
C THR A 33 1.65 21.60 21.45
N SER A 34 1.73 20.89 22.57
CA SER A 34 2.45 19.61 22.62
C SER A 34 1.67 18.44 22.00
N VAL A 35 0.33 18.44 22.08
CA VAL A 35 -0.51 17.47 21.37
C VAL A 35 -0.52 17.75 19.86
N ALA A 36 -0.66 19.02 19.45
CA ALA A 36 -0.61 19.41 18.03
C ALA A 36 0.75 19.17 17.38
N ASN A 37 1.87 19.38 18.11
CA ASN A 37 3.20 19.07 17.59
C ASN A 37 3.45 17.55 17.51
N LYS A 38 2.91 16.77 18.46
CA LYS A 38 2.98 15.30 18.40
C LYS A 38 2.15 14.75 17.23
N SER A 39 0.99 15.34 16.95
CA SER A 39 0.16 14.94 15.81
C SER A 39 0.84 15.26 14.47
N ALA A 40 1.42 16.44 14.33
CA ALA A 40 2.14 16.82 13.11
C ALA A 40 3.35 15.92 12.82
N LYS A 41 4.15 15.60 13.86
CA LYS A 41 5.26 14.66 13.70
C LYS A 41 4.78 13.26 13.29
N GLN A 42 3.73 12.76 13.94
CA GLN A 42 3.17 11.45 13.63
C GLN A 42 2.66 11.37 12.18
N ASP A 43 1.94 12.40 11.71
CA ASP A 43 1.44 12.44 10.33
C ASP A 43 2.61 12.49 9.32
N LEU A 44 3.68 13.24 9.63
CA LEU A 44 4.91 13.26 8.81
C LEU A 44 5.63 11.90 8.79
N ASP A 45 5.68 11.19 9.92
CA ASP A 45 6.25 9.84 9.98
C ASP A 45 5.41 8.87 9.12
N ILE A 46 4.08 8.95 9.19
CA ILE A 46 3.14 8.15 8.37
C ILE A 46 3.32 8.45 6.88
N LEU A 47 3.41 9.72 6.50
CA LEU A 47 3.60 10.13 5.10
C LEU A 47 4.94 9.66 4.54
N ASN A 48 6.02 9.72 5.32
CA ASN A 48 7.33 9.22 4.88
C ASN A 48 7.37 7.68 4.80
N TYR A 49 6.65 7.01 5.69
CA TYR A 49 6.41 5.57 5.59
C TYR A 49 5.68 5.23 4.28
N ALA A 50 4.56 5.90 3.99
CA ALA A 50 3.82 5.70 2.74
C ALA A 50 4.70 5.98 1.51
N LEU A 51 5.45 7.07 1.51
CA LEU A 51 6.36 7.43 0.41
C LEU A 51 7.42 6.35 0.14
N THR A 52 7.87 5.64 1.17
CA THR A 52 8.80 4.51 0.99
C THR A 52 8.16 3.36 0.21
N LEU A 53 6.87 3.09 0.43
CA LEU A 53 6.12 2.05 -0.28
C LEU A 53 5.83 2.47 -1.72
N GLU A 54 5.40 3.72 -1.93
CA GLU A 54 5.15 4.26 -3.28
C GLU A 54 6.42 4.24 -4.15
N TYR A 55 7.59 4.50 -3.58
CA TYR A 55 8.85 4.34 -4.33
C TYR A 55 9.09 2.91 -4.77
N LEU A 56 8.73 1.92 -3.95
CA LEU A 56 8.87 0.52 -4.28
C LEU A 56 7.97 0.14 -5.44
N GLU A 57 6.70 0.52 -5.39
CA GLU A 57 5.72 0.22 -6.45
C GLU A 57 6.04 0.99 -7.74
N ALA A 58 6.39 2.28 -7.63
CA ALA A 58 6.85 3.07 -8.77
C ALA A 58 8.08 2.46 -9.44
N GLU A 59 9.10 2.05 -8.68
CA GLU A 59 10.30 1.42 -9.25
C GLU A 59 9.95 0.08 -9.93
N PHE A 60 9.06 -0.71 -9.32
CA PHE A 60 8.59 -1.97 -9.89
C PHE A 60 7.91 -1.72 -11.24
N TYR A 61 6.88 -0.87 -11.30
CA TYR A 61 6.13 -0.64 -12.54
C TYR A 61 6.94 0.08 -13.62
N ASN A 62 7.84 0.99 -13.23
CA ASN A 62 8.76 1.62 -14.16
C ASN A 62 9.74 0.60 -14.78
N ALA A 63 10.12 -0.47 -14.07
CA ALA A 63 10.96 -1.53 -14.63
C ALA A 63 10.27 -2.32 -15.77
N PHE A 64 8.94 -2.36 -15.79
CA PHE A 64 8.13 -3.06 -16.80
C PHE A 64 7.54 -2.14 -17.88
N THR A 65 7.85 -0.84 -17.86
CA THR A 65 7.29 0.14 -18.80
C THR A 65 8.37 1.03 -19.40
N GLY A 66 8.04 1.77 -20.47
CA GLY A 66 8.98 2.70 -21.10
C GLY A 66 10.32 2.06 -21.46
N SER A 67 11.41 2.61 -20.90
CA SER A 67 12.78 2.11 -21.05
C SER A 67 13.22 1.15 -19.94
N GLY A 68 12.30 0.69 -19.10
CA GLY A 68 12.56 -0.26 -18.02
C GLY A 68 13.16 -1.58 -18.51
N ALA A 69 13.98 -2.20 -17.67
CA ALA A 69 14.75 -3.40 -18.01
C ALA A 69 13.90 -4.60 -18.46
N TYR A 70 12.62 -4.64 -18.06
CA TYR A 70 11.68 -5.71 -18.35
C TYR A 70 10.53 -5.28 -19.27
N ALA A 71 10.56 -4.06 -19.81
CA ALA A 71 9.48 -3.55 -20.65
C ALA A 71 9.20 -4.42 -21.90
N SER A 72 10.25 -5.04 -22.47
CA SER A 72 10.14 -5.97 -23.61
C SER A 72 9.63 -7.36 -23.24
N ARG A 73 9.48 -7.67 -21.94
CA ARG A 73 9.01 -8.96 -21.44
C ARG A 73 7.50 -9.07 -21.37
N LEU A 74 6.79 -7.93 -21.40
CA LEU A 74 5.34 -7.90 -21.46
C LEU A 74 4.89 -8.02 -22.92
N THR A 75 4.13 -9.08 -23.23
CA THR A 75 3.73 -9.41 -24.61
C THR A 75 2.25 -9.18 -24.86
N ASP A 76 1.39 -9.31 -23.84
CA ASP A 76 -0.05 -9.01 -23.98
C ASP A 76 -0.29 -7.49 -23.98
N THR A 77 -1.04 -7.01 -24.97
CA THR A 77 -1.29 -5.58 -25.17
C THR A 77 -2.09 -4.95 -24.03
N ARG A 78 -3.01 -5.70 -23.40
CA ARG A 78 -3.78 -5.26 -22.23
C ARG A 78 -2.87 -5.16 -21.01
N VAL A 79 -2.01 -6.15 -20.81
CA VAL A 79 -1.02 -6.13 -19.71
C VAL A 79 -0.08 -4.95 -19.83
N ARG A 80 0.46 -4.69 -21.03
CA ARG A 80 1.29 -3.50 -21.29
C ARG A 80 0.55 -2.19 -21.04
N SER A 81 -0.73 -2.12 -21.40
CA SER A 81 -1.54 -0.92 -21.15
C SER A 81 -1.78 -0.70 -19.66
N TYR A 82 -2.12 -1.77 -18.95
CA TYR A 82 -2.39 -1.73 -17.53
C TYR A 82 -1.12 -1.37 -16.73
N ALA A 83 0.03 -1.97 -17.09
CA ALA A 83 1.33 -1.65 -16.49
C ALA A 83 1.70 -0.16 -16.64
N ARG A 84 1.39 0.47 -17.79
CA ARG A 84 1.61 1.91 -17.99
C ARG A 84 0.71 2.78 -17.10
N ASN A 85 -0.53 2.38 -16.89
CA ASN A 85 -1.44 3.10 -16.00
C ASN A 85 -0.97 3.01 -14.55
N LEU A 86 -0.63 1.81 -14.08
CA LEU A 86 -0.06 1.59 -12.74
C LEU A 86 1.21 2.42 -12.55
N ALA A 87 2.16 2.32 -13.48
CA ALA A 87 3.38 3.14 -13.44
C ALA A 87 3.07 4.65 -13.35
N SER A 88 2.09 5.15 -14.10
CA SER A 88 1.70 6.56 -14.02
C SER A 88 1.17 6.91 -12.64
N HIS A 89 0.24 6.12 -12.11
CA HIS A 89 -0.39 6.39 -10.82
C HIS A 89 0.62 6.34 -9.67
N GLU A 90 1.53 5.36 -9.63
CA GLU A 90 2.53 5.30 -8.54
C GLU A 90 3.53 6.47 -8.60
N ASN A 91 3.90 6.91 -9.80
CA ASN A 91 4.73 8.11 -9.93
C ASN A 91 3.97 9.39 -9.47
N ASP A 92 2.67 9.45 -9.71
CA ASP A 92 1.80 10.53 -9.24
C ASP A 92 1.63 10.48 -7.70
N HIS A 93 1.48 9.29 -7.11
CA HIS A 93 1.44 9.09 -5.66
C HIS A 93 2.74 9.55 -4.98
N VAL A 94 3.90 9.14 -5.50
CA VAL A 94 5.21 9.63 -5.05
C VAL A 94 5.25 11.16 -5.06
N THR A 95 4.84 11.78 -6.18
CA THR A 95 4.85 13.23 -6.34
C THR A 95 3.92 13.92 -5.34
N ALA A 96 2.71 13.39 -5.16
CA ALA A 96 1.71 13.91 -4.24
C ALA A 96 2.17 13.82 -2.78
N LEU A 97 2.74 12.68 -2.36
CA LEU A 97 3.26 12.50 -1.01
C LEU A 97 4.45 13.42 -0.73
N GLN A 98 5.41 13.51 -1.66
CA GLN A 98 6.52 14.44 -1.50
C GLN A 98 6.04 15.90 -1.39
N GLY A 99 5.06 16.29 -2.20
CA GLY A 99 4.43 17.62 -2.14
C GLY A 99 3.77 17.88 -0.78
N THR A 100 2.98 16.92 -0.30
CA THR A 100 2.28 17.00 0.98
C THR A 100 3.25 17.09 2.16
N ILE A 101 4.30 16.26 2.18
CA ILE A 101 5.33 16.28 3.23
C ILE A 101 6.01 17.67 3.28
N ARG A 102 6.38 18.24 2.12
CA ARG A 102 6.99 19.59 2.05
C ARG A 102 6.02 20.67 2.52
N ALA A 103 4.75 20.60 2.11
CA ALA A 103 3.72 21.56 2.51
C ALA A 103 3.47 21.58 4.03
N LEU A 104 3.63 20.43 4.69
CA LEU A 104 3.56 20.29 6.15
C LEU A 104 4.89 20.64 6.86
N GLY A 105 5.90 21.11 6.15
CA GLY A 105 7.20 21.49 6.69
C GLY A 105 8.14 20.31 6.99
N GLY A 106 7.80 19.10 6.54
CA GLY A 106 8.65 17.92 6.65
C GLY A 106 9.64 17.78 5.48
N MET A 107 10.60 16.87 5.65
CA MET A 107 11.53 16.46 4.59
C MET A 107 11.09 15.11 4.03
N PRO A 108 10.78 15.00 2.72
CA PRO A 108 10.49 13.72 2.10
C PRO A 108 11.68 12.77 2.21
N VAL A 109 11.42 11.52 2.56
CA VAL A 109 12.44 10.47 2.60
C VAL A 109 13.03 10.28 1.20
N THR A 110 14.35 10.07 1.16
CA THR A 110 15.05 9.75 -0.08
C THR A 110 14.62 8.38 -0.57
N LYS A 111 14.44 8.24 -1.90
CA LYS A 111 14.16 6.94 -2.50
C LYS A 111 15.22 5.90 -2.09
N PRO A 112 14.85 4.78 -1.45
CA PRO A 112 15.80 3.74 -1.12
C PRO A 112 16.36 3.06 -2.38
N ASN A 113 17.51 2.40 -2.24
CA ASN A 113 18.00 1.52 -3.30
C ASN A 113 17.18 0.23 -3.29
N ILE A 114 16.36 0.02 -4.31
CA ILE A 114 15.42 -1.11 -4.38
C ILE A 114 16.00 -2.22 -5.24
N ASP A 115 15.93 -3.45 -4.75
CA ASP A 115 16.39 -4.66 -5.44
C ASP A 115 15.27 -5.70 -5.51
N PHE A 116 14.77 -5.95 -6.72
CA PHE A 116 13.75 -6.96 -6.99
C PHE A 116 14.34 -8.36 -7.26
N SER A 117 15.67 -8.54 -7.24
CA SER A 117 16.31 -9.84 -7.46
C SER A 117 15.73 -10.96 -6.57
N PRO A 118 15.38 -10.73 -5.28
CA PRO A 118 14.73 -11.74 -4.45
C PRO A 118 13.38 -12.25 -4.99
N LEU A 119 12.64 -11.40 -5.72
CA LEU A 119 11.36 -11.75 -6.34
C LEU A 119 11.52 -12.39 -7.72
N LEU A 120 12.69 -12.22 -8.34
CA LEU A 120 13.01 -12.70 -9.68
C LEU A 120 13.89 -13.96 -9.66
N THR A 121 14.13 -14.54 -8.48
CA THR A 121 14.96 -15.72 -8.29
C THR A 121 14.14 -16.85 -7.64
N ASN A 122 14.30 -18.08 -8.12
CA ASN A 122 13.70 -19.27 -7.53
C ASN A 122 14.46 -19.70 -6.27
N SER A 123 13.84 -20.58 -5.47
CA SER A 123 14.44 -21.08 -4.22
C SER A 123 15.75 -21.87 -4.45
N ASP A 124 15.99 -22.36 -5.67
CA ASP A 124 17.23 -23.04 -6.07
C ASP A 124 18.31 -22.08 -6.62
N GLY A 125 18.05 -20.77 -6.64
CA GLY A 125 18.97 -19.74 -7.14
C GLY A 125 18.86 -19.48 -8.65
N SER A 126 18.01 -20.19 -9.38
CA SER A 126 17.79 -19.93 -10.82
C SER A 126 16.91 -18.70 -11.06
N ALA A 127 17.10 -18.01 -12.18
CA ALA A 127 16.25 -16.86 -12.52
C ALA A 127 14.83 -17.30 -12.90
N LYS A 128 13.82 -16.57 -12.43
CA LYS A 128 12.43 -16.73 -12.89
C LYS A 128 12.27 -16.25 -14.32
N THR A 129 11.32 -16.85 -15.03
CA THR A 129 10.91 -16.34 -16.34
C THR A 129 10.10 -15.07 -16.14
N VAL A 130 10.66 -13.93 -16.55
CA VAL A 130 9.96 -12.64 -16.54
C VAL A 130 9.04 -12.56 -17.76
N ASN A 131 7.73 -12.49 -17.51
CA ASN A 131 6.67 -12.44 -18.51
C ASN A 131 5.42 -11.76 -17.94
N ASP A 132 4.34 -11.68 -18.73
CA ASP A 132 3.06 -11.11 -18.32
C ASP A 132 2.46 -11.77 -17.06
N GLU A 133 2.60 -13.09 -16.92
CA GLU A 133 2.06 -13.85 -15.79
C GLU A 133 2.79 -13.51 -14.48
N LEU A 134 4.13 -13.49 -14.48
CA LEU A 134 4.94 -13.12 -13.33
C LEU A 134 4.70 -11.65 -12.94
N PHE A 135 4.65 -10.75 -13.93
CA PHE A 135 4.36 -9.34 -13.70
C PHE A 135 3.03 -9.17 -12.96
N LEU A 136 1.95 -9.77 -13.47
CA LEU A 136 0.65 -9.67 -12.84
C LEU A 136 0.59 -10.39 -11.48
N ALA A 137 1.38 -11.45 -11.27
CA ALA A 137 1.46 -12.14 -9.98
C ALA A 137 2.09 -11.26 -8.90
N LEU A 138 3.18 -10.55 -9.25
CA LEU A 138 3.84 -9.60 -8.35
C LEU A 138 2.99 -8.35 -8.14
N ALA A 139 2.34 -7.82 -9.18
CA ALA A 139 1.37 -6.72 -9.03
C ALA A 139 0.21 -7.11 -8.10
N ASN A 140 -0.30 -8.35 -8.21
CA ASN A 140 -1.32 -8.90 -7.30
C ASN A 140 -0.81 -9.15 -5.86
N THR A 141 0.47 -8.88 -5.60
CA THR A 141 1.10 -8.94 -4.28
C THR A 141 1.34 -7.55 -3.71
N PHE A 142 1.83 -6.61 -4.52
CA PHE A 142 2.15 -5.26 -4.07
C PHE A 142 0.91 -4.43 -3.71
N GLU A 143 -0.07 -4.32 -4.62
CA GLU A 143 -1.25 -3.46 -4.39
C GLU A 143 -2.04 -3.82 -3.12
N PRO A 144 -2.25 -5.11 -2.77
CA PRO A 144 -2.86 -5.45 -1.49
C PRO A 144 -2.01 -5.06 -0.26
N ILE A 145 -0.69 -5.06 -0.36
CA ILE A 145 0.19 -4.55 0.71
C ILE A 145 -0.02 -3.04 0.84
N GLY A 146 -0.05 -2.30 -0.28
CA GLY A 146 -0.34 -0.86 -0.33
C GLY A 146 -1.66 -0.52 0.36
N VAL A 147 -2.77 -1.14 -0.04
CA VAL A 147 -4.09 -0.94 0.60
C VAL A 147 -4.05 -1.15 2.10
N ARG A 148 -3.44 -2.25 2.55
CA ARG A 148 -3.41 -2.62 3.97
C ARG A 148 -2.48 -1.71 4.77
N ALA A 149 -1.43 -1.18 4.16
CA ALA A 149 -0.54 -0.18 4.74
C ALA A 149 -1.29 1.14 4.99
N TYR A 150 -1.99 1.67 3.98
CA TYR A 150 -2.81 2.88 4.13
C TYR A 150 -3.91 2.68 5.17
N LEU A 151 -4.65 1.57 5.09
CA LEU A 151 -5.73 1.28 6.03
C LEU A 151 -5.22 1.16 7.47
N GLY A 152 -4.04 0.56 7.67
CA GLY A 152 -3.44 0.39 8.99
C GLY A 152 -2.91 1.66 9.64
N GLN A 153 -2.81 2.76 8.89
CA GLN A 153 -2.44 4.07 9.44
C GLN A 153 -3.62 5.04 9.49
N ALA A 154 -4.77 4.71 8.89
CA ALA A 154 -5.90 5.62 8.74
C ALA A 154 -6.42 6.18 10.08
N ASP A 155 -6.44 5.37 11.14
CA ASP A 155 -6.87 5.80 12.49
C ASP A 155 -5.80 6.57 13.26
N ARG A 156 -4.58 6.63 12.74
CA ARG A 156 -3.43 7.36 13.31
C ARG A 156 -3.17 8.69 12.63
N ILE A 157 -3.80 8.96 11.49
CA ILE A 157 -3.69 10.27 10.83
C ILE A 157 -4.62 11.25 11.54
N LEU A 158 -4.08 12.35 12.02
CA LEU A 158 -4.83 13.35 12.81
C LEU A 158 -5.19 14.58 11.99
N ASN A 159 -4.41 14.90 10.95
CA ASN A 159 -4.76 15.92 9.97
C ASN A 159 -5.82 15.40 8.96
N GLY A 160 -6.98 16.05 8.91
CA GLY A 160 -8.08 15.63 8.03
C GLY A 160 -7.77 15.71 6.53
N ASP A 161 -6.92 16.65 6.10
CA ASP A 161 -6.49 16.75 4.70
C ASP A 161 -5.56 15.60 4.34
N VAL A 162 -4.63 15.25 5.25
CA VAL A 162 -3.75 14.08 5.10
C VAL A 162 -4.57 12.79 5.07
N LEU A 163 -5.58 12.67 5.93
CA LEU A 163 -6.47 11.52 5.96
C LEU A 163 -7.26 11.40 4.65
N THR A 164 -7.75 12.51 4.11
CA THR A 164 -8.48 12.54 2.84
C THR A 164 -7.58 12.15 1.66
N ALA A 165 -6.33 12.63 1.65
CA ALA A 165 -5.33 12.24 0.65
C ALA A 165 -5.01 10.75 0.75
N ALA A 166 -4.70 10.24 1.94
CA ALA A 166 -4.42 8.82 2.18
C ALA A 166 -5.61 7.91 1.80
N ALA A 167 -6.84 8.33 2.11
CA ALA A 167 -8.05 7.59 1.72
C ALA A 167 -8.26 7.58 0.20
N SER A 168 -7.86 8.65 -0.50
CA SER A 168 -7.94 8.72 -1.97
C SER A 168 -6.94 7.76 -2.62
N ILE A 169 -5.70 7.71 -2.13
CA ILE A 169 -4.69 6.75 -2.61
C ILE A 169 -5.15 5.32 -2.33
N LEU A 170 -5.59 5.00 -1.09
CA LEU A 170 -6.14 3.68 -0.74
C LEU A 170 -7.22 3.22 -1.72
N ALA A 171 -8.12 4.11 -2.14
CA ALA A 171 -9.17 3.78 -3.10
C ALA A 171 -8.63 3.46 -4.51
N VAL A 172 -7.56 4.12 -4.93
CA VAL A 172 -6.86 3.85 -6.20
C VAL A 172 -6.15 2.49 -6.13
N GLU A 173 -5.37 2.23 -5.08
CA GLU A 173 -4.72 0.93 -4.81
C GLU A 173 -5.74 -0.23 -4.79
N ALA A 174 -6.91 0.01 -4.18
CA ALA A 174 -8.00 -0.96 -4.16
C ALA A 174 -8.56 -1.26 -5.55
N ASN A 175 -8.62 -0.25 -6.41
CA ASN A 175 -9.04 -0.41 -7.80
C ASN A 175 -7.99 -1.18 -8.62
N HIS A 176 -6.71 -0.85 -8.44
CA HIS A 176 -5.60 -1.55 -9.06
C HIS A 176 -5.62 -3.05 -8.75
N ALA A 177 -5.68 -3.41 -7.48
CA ALA A 177 -5.76 -4.81 -7.04
C ALA A 177 -6.94 -5.54 -7.69
N SER A 178 -8.11 -4.90 -7.73
CA SER A 178 -9.31 -5.46 -8.36
C SER A 178 -9.13 -5.69 -9.86
N GLY A 179 -8.60 -4.70 -10.59
CA GLY A 179 -8.41 -4.80 -12.05
C GLY A 179 -7.27 -5.74 -12.45
N ILE A 180 -6.20 -5.85 -11.65
CA ILE A 180 -5.16 -6.87 -11.83
C ILE A 180 -5.80 -8.26 -11.72
N GLN A 181 -6.61 -8.46 -10.68
CA GLN A 181 -7.22 -9.76 -10.44
C GLN A 181 -8.21 -10.16 -11.54
N GLU A 182 -8.98 -9.20 -12.05
CA GLU A 182 -9.83 -9.37 -13.22
C GLU A 182 -9.01 -9.75 -14.46
N LEU A 183 -7.94 -9.00 -14.76
CA LEU A 183 -7.10 -9.26 -15.93
C LEU A 183 -6.41 -10.63 -15.85
N ARG A 184 -5.91 -11.03 -14.67
CA ARG A 184 -5.38 -12.39 -14.41
C ARG A 184 -6.42 -13.47 -14.71
N THR A 185 -7.69 -13.23 -14.35
CA THR A 185 -8.79 -14.16 -14.63
C THR A 185 -9.06 -14.26 -16.14
N GLN A 186 -9.17 -13.12 -16.83
CA GLN A 186 -9.42 -13.07 -18.28
C GLN A 186 -8.29 -13.74 -19.09
N LEU A 187 -7.06 -13.71 -18.58
CA LEU A 187 -5.88 -14.32 -19.21
C LEU A 187 -5.65 -15.79 -18.80
N GLY A 188 -6.45 -16.34 -17.89
CA GLY A 188 -6.26 -17.71 -17.40
C GLY A 188 -5.01 -17.90 -16.54
N PHE A 189 -4.47 -16.83 -15.94
CA PHE A 189 -3.31 -16.90 -15.06
C PHE A 189 -3.67 -17.35 -13.63
N ASN A 190 -4.95 -17.40 -13.28
CA ASN A 190 -5.41 -17.96 -12.01
C ASN A 190 -5.50 -19.50 -12.09
N LYS A 191 -4.36 -20.18 -12.04
CA LYS A 191 -4.26 -21.64 -12.31
C LYS A 191 -4.70 -22.52 -11.13
N LYS A 192 -4.59 -22.02 -9.91
CA LYS A 192 -4.97 -22.73 -8.69
C LYS A 192 -5.68 -21.78 -7.73
N SER A 193 -6.91 -21.40 -8.04
CA SER A 193 -7.74 -20.64 -7.11
C SER A 193 -8.01 -21.50 -5.86
N THR A 194 -7.09 -21.50 -4.90
CA THR A 194 -7.34 -22.00 -3.55
C THR A 194 -8.39 -21.11 -2.90
N ARG A 195 -9.07 -21.64 -1.88
CA ARG A 195 -9.90 -20.79 -1.02
C ARG A 195 -9.00 -19.67 -0.52
N GLN A 196 -9.36 -18.46 -0.92
CA GLN A 196 -8.84 -17.20 -0.46
C GLN A 196 -8.61 -17.28 1.06
N THR A 197 -7.38 -17.06 1.53
CA THR A 197 -7.12 -16.98 2.97
C THR A 197 -6.67 -15.60 3.39
N SER A 198 -6.44 -15.48 4.68
CA SER A 198 -6.63 -14.27 5.46
C SER A 198 -5.48 -13.27 5.40
N ARG A 199 -4.51 -13.50 4.51
CA ARG A 199 -3.31 -12.66 4.41
C ARG A 199 -2.71 -12.70 3.00
N ALA A 200 -2.92 -11.64 2.23
CA ALA A 200 -2.04 -11.35 1.10
C ALA A 200 -0.68 -10.88 1.62
N PRO A 201 0.44 -11.28 0.98
CA PRO A 201 0.57 -12.23 -0.14
C PRO A 201 0.95 -13.66 0.28
N GLN A 202 0.69 -14.05 1.52
CA GLN A 202 1.14 -15.33 2.06
C GLN A 202 0.26 -16.50 1.58
N SER A 203 0.89 -17.55 1.06
CA SER A 203 0.20 -18.82 0.81
C SER A 203 -0.28 -19.48 2.10
N ASP A 204 -1.28 -20.36 2.01
CA ASP A 204 -1.72 -21.22 3.12
C ASP A 204 -0.62 -22.08 3.73
N ALA A 205 0.42 -22.36 2.95
CA ALA A 205 1.57 -23.11 3.44
C ALA A 205 2.41 -22.29 4.44
N LYS A 206 2.39 -20.95 4.34
CA LYS A 206 3.23 -20.04 5.13
C LYS A 206 2.51 -18.73 5.51
N PRO A 207 1.36 -18.79 6.21
CA PRO A 207 0.47 -17.63 6.46
C PRO A 207 1.06 -16.53 7.34
N THR A 208 2.22 -16.76 7.96
CA THR A 208 2.92 -15.81 8.84
C THR A 208 4.27 -15.35 8.30
N SER A 209 4.67 -15.79 7.10
CA SER A 209 5.99 -15.43 6.57
C SER A 209 6.06 -13.96 6.17
N THR A 210 7.16 -13.32 6.54
CA THR A 210 7.56 -11.99 6.06
C THR A 210 8.60 -12.08 4.94
N ASN A 211 8.95 -13.29 4.50
CA ASN A 211 9.90 -13.50 3.42
C ASN A 211 9.21 -13.30 2.05
N VAL A 212 9.74 -12.38 1.24
CA VAL A 212 9.27 -12.11 -0.13
C VAL A 212 9.31 -13.34 -1.05
N ALA A 213 10.19 -14.31 -0.78
CA ALA A 213 10.25 -15.56 -1.55
C ALA A 213 9.04 -16.48 -1.31
N ASP A 214 8.26 -16.24 -0.25
CA ASP A 214 7.06 -16.99 0.09
C ASP A 214 5.78 -16.36 -0.47
N PHE A 215 5.90 -15.27 -1.23
CA PHE A 215 4.79 -14.59 -1.87
C PHE A 215 4.24 -15.47 -3.00
N ASP A 216 2.91 -15.65 -3.00
CA ASP A 216 2.22 -16.46 -4.00
C ASP A 216 1.11 -15.63 -4.64
N GLY A 217 1.32 -15.20 -5.88
CA GLY A 217 0.35 -14.39 -6.63
C GLY A 217 -0.92 -15.16 -7.04
N ASP A 218 -0.92 -16.50 -6.97
CA ASP A 218 -2.14 -17.31 -7.11
C ASP A 218 -2.95 -17.34 -5.80
N PHE A 219 -2.36 -16.87 -4.70
CA PHE A 219 -2.98 -16.72 -3.39
C PHE A 219 -3.62 -15.33 -3.24
N SER A 220 -4.81 -15.16 -3.82
CA SER A 220 -5.58 -13.92 -3.75
C SER A 220 -6.26 -13.76 -2.37
N PRO A 221 -6.17 -12.58 -1.72
CA PRO A 221 -6.86 -12.34 -0.45
C PRO A 221 -8.39 -12.39 -0.65
N THR A 222 -9.13 -12.80 0.38
CA THR A 222 -10.59 -12.63 0.34
C THR A 222 -10.93 -11.14 0.24
N PRO A 223 -12.09 -10.77 -0.36
CA PRO A 223 -12.61 -9.41 -0.24
C PRO A 223 -12.87 -8.99 1.21
N THR A 224 -12.74 -9.85 2.21
CA THR A 224 -12.86 -9.52 3.64
C THR A 224 -11.51 -9.19 4.28
N ASP A 225 -10.42 -9.81 3.85
CA ASP A 225 -9.08 -9.64 4.43
C ASP A 225 -8.20 -8.64 3.67
N PHE A 226 -8.58 -8.31 2.44
CA PHE A 226 -8.11 -7.11 1.75
C PHE A 226 -8.30 -5.85 2.60
N TRP A 227 -9.30 -5.86 3.49
CA TRP A 227 -9.62 -4.79 4.43
C TRP A 227 -9.09 -5.03 5.85
N THR A 228 -8.18 -5.99 6.04
CA THR A 228 -7.52 -6.21 7.34
C THR A 228 -6.24 -5.39 7.38
N PRO A 229 -6.15 -4.34 8.22
CA PRO A 229 -4.98 -3.46 8.28
C PRO A 229 -3.71 -4.23 8.66
N LEU A 230 -2.56 -3.78 8.14
CA LEU A 230 -1.23 -4.20 8.61
C LEU A 230 -0.60 -3.10 9.45
N SER A 231 0.16 -3.49 10.48
CA SER A 231 1.00 -2.53 11.20
C SER A 231 2.15 -2.06 10.29
N MET A 232 2.71 -0.86 10.57
CA MET A 232 3.93 -0.41 9.87
C MET A 232 5.06 -1.44 10.01
N GLU A 233 5.19 -2.08 11.18
CA GLU A 233 6.22 -3.10 11.43
C GLU A 233 6.05 -4.31 10.51
N ASP A 234 4.83 -4.82 10.37
CA ASP A 234 4.54 -5.94 9.47
C ASP A 234 4.88 -5.60 8.02
N VAL A 235 4.43 -4.43 7.54
CA VAL A 235 4.69 -4.00 6.16
C VAL A 235 6.17 -3.78 5.92
N LEU A 236 6.86 -3.10 6.83
CA LEU A 236 8.31 -2.88 6.73
C LEU A 236 9.05 -4.22 6.74
N ALA A 237 8.64 -5.20 7.54
CA ALA A 237 9.23 -6.53 7.53
C ALA A 237 9.04 -7.25 6.18
N MET A 238 7.88 -7.07 5.52
CA MET A 238 7.60 -7.65 4.20
C MET A 238 8.43 -7.00 3.09
N VAL A 239 8.62 -5.67 3.11
CA VAL A 239 9.34 -4.97 2.02
C VAL A 239 10.84 -4.84 2.25
N LYS A 240 11.31 -4.98 3.50
CA LYS A 240 12.73 -4.86 3.87
C LYS A 240 13.68 -5.72 3.01
N PRO A 241 13.36 -6.97 2.62
CA PRO A 241 14.23 -7.75 1.74
C PRO A 241 14.48 -7.11 0.36
N LEU A 242 13.65 -6.15 -0.06
CA LEU A 242 13.75 -5.44 -1.33
C LEU A 242 14.53 -4.13 -1.19
N ILE A 243 14.91 -3.72 0.01
CA ILE A 243 15.64 -2.46 0.27
C ILE A 243 17.09 -2.79 0.61
N LYS A 244 18.03 -2.29 -0.21
CA LYS A 244 19.46 -2.39 0.06
C LYS A 244 19.91 -1.32 1.06
N SER A 245 20.70 -1.75 2.04
CA SER A 245 21.44 -0.91 2.98
C SER A 245 22.55 -0.10 2.31
#